data_AF-A0A6P3HV66-F1
#
_entry.id   AF-A0A6P3HV66-F1
#
_cell.length_a   1.000
_cell.length_b   1.000
_cell.length_c   1.000
_cell.angle_alpha   90.00
_cell.angle_beta   90.00
_cell.angle_gamma   90.00
#
_symmetry.space_group_name_H-M   'P 1'
#
loop_
_entity.id
_entity.type
_entity.pdbx_description
1 polymer ?
#
loop_
_entity_poly.entity_id
_entity_poly.type
_entity_poly.pdbx_seq_one_letter_code
_entity_poly.pdbx_strand_id
1 'polypeptide(L)'
;MLHVDPHQRLTAALVLRHPWIVHWDQLPQYQLNRQDAPHLVKGAMAATYSALNRNQSPVLEPVGRSTLAQRRGIKKITSTAL
;
A
#
# COMPACT_ATOMS: atom_id res chain seq x y z
N MET A 1 15.84 -1.65 9.25
CA MET A 1 15.47 -1.31 7.85
C MET A 1 13.98 -1.06 7.68
N LEU A 2 13.08 -1.82 8.32
CA LEU A 2 11.62 -1.60 8.26
C LEU A 2 11.10 -0.74 9.42
N HIS A 3 11.78 0.37 9.72
CA HIS A 3 11.30 1.29 10.76
C HIS A 3 10.10 2.10 10.24
N VAL A 4 9.10 2.34 11.10
CA VAL A 4 7.87 3.08 10.77
C VAL A 4 8.20 4.54 10.47
N ASP A 5 8.98 5.17 11.36
CA ASP A 5 9.54 6.52 11.13
C ASP A 5 10.69 6.44 10.11
N PRO A 6 10.59 7.14 8.96
CA PRO A 6 11.65 7.20 7.95
C PRO A 6 12.96 7.81 8.47
N HIS A 7 12.91 8.76 9.40
CA HIS A 7 14.11 9.45 9.90
C HIS A 7 14.98 8.54 10.78
N GLN A 8 14.38 7.53 11.39
CA GLN A 8 15.07 6.51 12.17
C GLN A 8 15.48 5.29 11.33
N ARG A 9 15.17 5.30 10.02
CA ARG A 9 15.51 4.18 9.14
C ARG A 9 17.00 4.22 8.81
N LEU A 10 17.65 3.06 8.95
CA LEU A 10 19.06 2.88 8.58
C LEU A 10 19.31 3.29 7.12
N THR A 11 20.31 4.14 6.90
CA THR A 11 20.80 4.49 5.57
C THR A 11 21.56 3.31 4.95
N ALA A 12 21.70 3.29 3.62
CA ALA A 12 22.43 2.23 2.93
C ALA A 12 23.87 2.08 3.45
N ALA A 13 24.56 3.18 3.74
CA ALA A 13 25.90 3.17 4.31
C ALA A 13 25.95 2.52 5.70
N LEU A 14 24.94 2.76 6.55
CA LEU A 14 24.85 2.12 7.87
C LEU A 14 24.54 0.63 7.76
N VAL A 15 23.69 0.23 6.81
CA VAL A 15 23.39 -1.18 6.54
C VAL A 15 24.67 -1.93 6.18
N LEU A 16 25.49 -1.41 5.27
CA LEU A 16 26.73 -2.08 4.85
C LEU A 16 27.76 -2.24 5.97
N ARG A 17 27.71 -1.39 7.01
CA ARG A 17 28.59 -1.47 8.19
C ARG A 17 28.04 -2.38 9.28
N HIS A 18 26.85 -2.95 9.11
CA HIS A 18 26.22 -3.78 10.12
C HIS A 18 26.99 -5.11 10.28
N PRO A 19 27.22 -5.62 11.51
CA PRO A 19 27.98 -6.85 11.74
C PRO A 19 27.44 -8.06 10.98
N TRP A 20 26.11 -8.14 10.78
CA TRP A 20 25.49 -9.18 9.96
C TRP A 20 25.97 -9.21 8.51
N ILE A 21 26.39 -8.07 7.95
CA ILE A 21 26.93 -7.96 6.59
C ILE A 21 28.46 -8.05 6.61
N VAL A 22 29.12 -7.39 7.57
CA VAL A 22 30.58 -7.32 7.64
C VAL A 22 31.20 -8.66 8.06
N HIS A 23 30.65 -9.31 9.09
CA HIS A 23 31.12 -10.60 9.61
C HIS A 23 30.27 -11.75 9.07
N TRP A 24 30.00 -11.74 7.77
CA TRP A 24 29.16 -12.75 7.12
C TRP A 24 29.74 -14.17 7.26
N ASP A 25 31.06 -14.28 7.39
CA ASP A 25 31.85 -15.49 7.63
C ASP A 25 31.58 -16.13 9.00
N GLN A 26 31.15 -15.32 9.97
CA GLN A 26 30.85 -15.76 11.33
C GLN A 26 29.36 -16.06 11.54
N LEU A 27 28.55 -15.98 10.48
CA LEU A 27 27.12 -16.22 10.58
C LEU A 27 26.81 -17.70 10.78
N PRO A 28 25.83 -18.04 11.65
CA PRO A 28 25.37 -19.40 11.80
C PRO A 28 24.82 -19.99 10.49
N GLN A 29 25.20 -21.23 10.18
CA GLN A 29 24.71 -21.96 9.01
C GLN A 29 23.35 -22.64 9.30
N TYR A 30 22.34 -21.85 9.67
CA TYR A 30 21.00 -22.38 9.87
C TYR A 30 20.25 -22.55 8.54
N GLN A 31 19.57 -23.68 8.38
CA GLN A 31 18.58 -23.83 7.32
C GLN A 31 17.34 -23.02 7.70
N LEU A 32 17.09 -21.95 6.96
CA LEU A 32 15.87 -21.15 7.12
C LEU A 32 14.69 -21.93 6.54
N ASN A 33 13.64 -22.08 7.35
CA ASN A 33 12.38 -22.63 6.87
C ASN A 33 11.76 -21.65 5.87
N ARG A 34 11.48 -22.11 4.65
CA ARG A 34 10.86 -21.30 3.60
C ARG A 34 9.41 -21.75 3.45
N GLN A 35 8.53 -20.81 3.11
CA GLN A 35 7.16 -21.15 2.73
C GLN A 35 7.16 -22.20 1.61
N ASP A 36 6.53 -23.35 1.86
CA ASP A 36 6.48 -24.51 0.95
C ASP A 36 5.73 -24.21 -0.37
N ALA A 37 5.00 -23.09 -0.40
CA ALA A 37 4.24 -22.61 -1.56
C ALA A 37 4.85 -21.31 -2.12
N PRO A 38 5.77 -21.38 -3.10
CA PRO A 38 6.40 -20.20 -3.70
C PRO A 38 5.41 -19.20 -4.30
N HIS A 39 4.24 -19.66 -4.74
CA HIS A 39 3.18 -18.82 -5.29
C HIS A 39 2.52 -17.92 -4.23
N LEU A 40 2.42 -18.38 -2.97
CA LEU A 40 1.90 -17.56 -1.88
C LEU A 40 2.86 -16.42 -1.54
N VAL A 41 4.18 -16.68 -1.57
CA VAL A 41 5.19 -15.63 -1.37
C VAL A 41 5.10 -14.55 -2.46
N LYS A 42 4.94 -14.97 -3.73
CA LYS A 42 4.73 -14.04 -4.85
C LYS A 42 3.44 -13.25 -4.73
N GLY A 43 2.34 -13.92 -4.34
CA GLY A 43 1.04 -13.28 -4.12
C GLY A 43 1.07 -12.26 -2.99
N ALA A 44 1.66 -12.62 -1.85
CA ALA A 44 1.84 -11.72 -0.71
C ALA A 44 2.71 -10.51 -1.07
N MET A 45 3.77 -10.71 -1.85
CA MET A 45 4.62 -9.63 -2.36
C MET A 45 3.84 -8.68 -3.26
N ALA A 46 3.08 -9.21 -4.23
CA ALA A 46 2.25 -8.41 -5.13
C ALA A 46 1.18 -7.60 -4.37
N ALA A 47 0.51 -8.21 -3.40
CA ALA A 47 -0.47 -7.54 -2.55
C ALA A 47 0.16 -6.40 -1.73
N THR A 48 1.36 -6.63 -1.18
CA THR A 48 2.08 -5.63 -0.38
C THR A 48 2.46 -4.41 -1.23
N TYR A 49 3.08 -4.62 -2.39
CA TYR A 49 3.43 -3.51 -3.28
C TYR A 49 2.21 -2.81 -3.86
N SER A 50 1.13 -3.53 -4.13
CA SER A 50 -0.15 -2.95 -4.55
C SER A 50 -0.72 -2.00 -3.48
N ALA A 51 -0.69 -2.41 -2.20
CA ALA A 51 -1.13 -1.56 -1.10
C ALA A 51 -0.24 -0.32 -0.92
N LEU A 52 1.09 -0.47 -1.04
CA LEU A 52 2.04 0.64 -0.92
C LEU A 52 1.93 1.65 -2.07
N ASN A 53 1.61 1.20 -3.28
CA ASN A 53 1.52 2.06 -4.46
C ASN A 53 0.15 2.71 -4.66
N ARG A 54 -0.84 2.39 -3.81
CA ARG A 54 -2.19 2.99 -3.82
C ARG A 54 -2.23 4.39 -3.20
N ASN A 55 -1.29 5.25 -3.57
CA ASN A 55 -1.30 6.68 -3.19
C ASN A 55 -2.08 7.52 -4.20
N GLN A 56 -3.24 7.03 -4.67
CA GLN A 56 -4.11 7.81 -5.55
C GLN A 56 -5.19 8.46 -4.70
N SER A 57 -5.15 9.78 -4.58
CA SER A 57 -6.27 10.53 -4.02
C SER A 57 -7.52 10.20 -4.84
N PRO A 58 -8.64 9.81 -4.20
CA PRO A 58 -9.85 9.50 -4.95
C PRO A 58 -10.28 10.75 -5.72
N VAL A 59 -10.36 10.63 -7.05
CA VAL A 59 -10.89 11.70 -7.88
C VAL A 59 -12.39 11.80 -7.59
N LEU A 60 -12.82 12.98 -7.14
CA LEU A 60 -14.24 13.22 -6.89
C LEU A 60 -14.99 13.23 -8.21
N GLU A 61 -15.98 12.36 -8.31
CA GLU A 61 -16.94 12.41 -9.39
C GLU A 61 -17.87 13.63 -9.23
N PRO A 62 -18.43 14.17 -10.33
CA PRO A 62 -19.39 15.25 -10.25
C PRO A 62 -20.55 14.92 -9.31
N VAL A 63 -21.05 15.91 -8.58
CA VAL A 63 -22.15 15.74 -7.61
C VAL A 63 -23.37 15.06 -8.24
N GLY A 64 -23.63 15.28 -9.54
CA GLY A 64 -24.71 14.62 -10.29
C GLY A 64 -24.61 13.09 -10.42
N ARG A 65 -23.43 12.48 -10.22
CA ARG A 65 -23.28 11.02 -10.10
C ARG A 65 -23.71 10.48 -8.72
N SER A 66 -23.93 11.36 -7.74
CA SER A 66 -24.48 10.96 -6.46
C SER A 66 -25.96 10.58 -6.61
N THR A 67 -26.32 9.38 -6.14
CA THR A 67 -27.71 8.92 -6.09
C THR A 67 -28.61 9.88 -5.31
N LEU A 68 -28.08 10.56 -4.30
CA LEU A 68 -28.79 11.60 -3.55
C LEU A 68 -29.08 12.84 -4.41
N ALA A 69 -28.09 13.32 -5.17
CA ALA A 69 -28.25 14.48 -6.05
C ALA A 69 -29.26 14.19 -7.18
N GLN A 70 -29.21 12.98 -7.76
CA GLN A 70 -30.19 12.53 -8.75
C GLN A 70 -31.62 12.55 -8.19
N ARG A 71 -31.83 12.01 -6.98
CA ARG A 71 -33.14 12.04 -6.32
C ARG A 71 -33.65 13.45 -6.05
N ARG A 72 -32.76 14.40 -5.70
CA ARG A 72 -33.13 15.81 -5.53
C ARG A 72 -33.52 16.47 -6.86
N GLY A 73 -32.83 16.15 -7.95
CA GLY A 73 -33.15 16.65 -9.29
C GLY A 73 -34.51 16.16 -9.81
N ILE A 74 -34.85 14.89 -9.58
CA ILE A 74 -36.11 14.28 -10.03
C ILE A 74 -37.34 14.91 -9.35
N LYS A 75 -37.20 15.34 -8.09
CA LYS A 75 -38.28 16.02 -7.34
C LYS A 75 -38.45 17.49 -7.73
N LYS A 76 -37.59 18.04 -8.59
CA LYS A 76 -37.73 19.40 -9.13
C LYS A 76 -38.63 19.35 -10.37
N ILE A 77 -39.85 18.85 -10.19
CA ILE A 77 -40.95 19.13 -11.13
C ILE A 77 -41.27 20.60 -10.88
N THR A 78 -40.90 21.47 -11.82
CA THR A 78 -41.31 22.87 -11.83
C THR A 78 -42.83 22.89 -11.78
N SER A 79 -43.40 23.17 -10.60
CA SER A 79 -44.81 23.57 -10.46
C SER A 79 -44.96 24.97 -11.05
N THR A 80 -44.84 25.08 -12.37
CA THR A 80 -45.16 26.28 -13.14
C THR A 80 -45.54 25.82 -14.55
N ALA A 81 -46.70 25.18 -14.64
CA ALA A 81 -47.54 25.23 -15.82
C ALA A 81 -48.87 25.79 -15.30
N LEU A 82 -48.97 27.13 -15.33
CA LEU A 82 -50.24 27.86 -15.28
C LEU A 82 -50.81 27.91 -16.70
#